data_AF-A0AAV7VNQ6-F1
#
_entry.id   AF-A0AAV7VNQ6-F1
#
_cell.length_a   1.000
_cell.length_b   1.000
_cell.length_c   1.000
_cell.angle_alpha   90.00
_cell.angle_beta   90.00
_cell.angle_gamma   90.00
#
_symmetry.space_group_name_H-M   'P 1'
#
loop_
_entity.id
_entity.type
_entity.pdbx_description
1 polymer ?
#
loop_
_entity_poly.entity_id
_entity_poly.type
_entity_poly.pdbx_seq_one_letter_code
_entity_poly.pdbx_strand_id
1 'polypeptide(L)'
;MPSSLSALIAALLLFYCATIVTCLDPEQLQTSVAYMRGLEITDRQFAYAIQMTRDQCDTLDNNVMANVIPSDLKDDIQDAILQGKVYEGSRIAFAIPVRHRNYWDHAEYQLLVPDRSGESPVQRLLKEMEPNQCVLFHSLLSPCLDYCIDPQGFYSFLPYLNVFENINNNYKAFSFSYLYKDDQCCPTKDQLWDAWRQIRDEMPFYRCDNRPQCIECFAGGQQSKEQCLQGFPRA
;
A
#
# COMPACT_ATOMS: atom_id res chain seq x y z
N MET A 1 28.96 24.56 42.24
CA MET A 1 29.30 24.42 40.81
C MET A 1 28.96 22.99 40.41
N PRO A 2 27.84 22.75 39.72
CA PRO A 2 27.52 21.42 39.23
C PRO A 2 28.57 21.04 38.18
N SER A 3 29.13 19.85 38.30
CA SER A 3 30.14 19.30 37.40
C SER A 3 29.59 19.24 35.96
N SER A 4 30.38 19.72 35.00
CA SER A 4 30.07 19.75 33.57
C SER A 4 29.71 18.38 32.98
N LEU A 5 30.04 17.29 33.68
CA LEU A 5 29.71 15.92 33.30
C LEU A 5 28.20 15.62 33.42
N SER A 6 27.50 16.16 34.42
CA SER A 6 26.07 15.87 34.65
C SER A 6 25.18 16.56 33.62
N ALA A 7 25.60 17.72 33.10
CA ALA A 7 24.89 18.41 32.02
C ALA A 7 25.07 17.70 30.66
N LEU A 8 26.24 17.10 30.40
CA LEU A 8 26.48 16.32 29.18
C LEU A 8 25.68 15.01 29.16
N ILE A 9 25.57 14.31 30.29
CA ILE A 9 24.81 13.05 30.38
C ILE A 9 23.30 13.31 30.22
N ALA A 10 22.78 14.40 30.79
CA ALA A 10 21.37 14.78 30.58
C ALA A 10 21.08 15.18 29.12
N ALA A 11 22.01 15.85 28.43
CA ALA A 11 21.88 16.16 27.01
C ALA A 11 21.99 14.91 26.12
N LEU A 12 22.85 13.94 26.47
CA LEU A 12 22.95 12.66 25.76
C LEU A 12 21.74 11.75 25.98
N LEU A 13 21.14 11.73 27.17
CA LEU A 13 19.91 10.97 27.45
C LEU A 13 18.66 11.58 26.81
N LEU A 14 18.61 12.91 26.62
CA LEU A 14 17.54 13.59 25.87
C LEU A 14 17.64 13.39 24.35
N PHE A 15 18.79 12.94 23.84
CA PHE A 15 18.98 12.59 22.42
C PHE A 15 18.60 11.15 22.08
N TYR A 16 18.36 10.29 23.09
CA TYR A 16 18.05 8.86 22.87
C TYR A 16 16.56 8.52 22.76
N CYS A 17 15.65 9.50 22.82
CA CYS A 17 14.21 9.28 22.71
C CYS A 17 13.55 10.07 21.56
N ALA A 18 14.31 10.30 20.48
CA ALA A 18 13.79 10.86 19.24
C ALA A 18 14.17 10.00 18.02
N THR A 19 14.40 8.70 18.22
CA THR A 19 14.19 7.76 17.12
C THR A 19 12.69 7.76 16.88
N ILE A 20 12.24 8.50 15.87
CA ILE A 20 10.91 8.35 15.31
C ILE A 20 10.90 6.90 14.81
N VAL A 21 10.41 5.98 15.64
CA VAL A 21 10.08 4.64 15.18
C VAL A 21 8.91 4.87 14.23
N THR A 22 9.19 4.85 12.94
CA THR A 22 8.15 4.70 11.93
C THR A 22 7.53 3.34 12.21
N CYS A 23 6.26 3.34 12.63
CA CYS A 23 5.59 2.12 13.09
C CYS A 23 5.33 1.12 11.97
N LEU A 24 5.36 1.55 10.70
CA LEU A 24 5.37 0.66 9.56
C LEU A 24 6.77 0.61 8.93
N ASP A 25 7.57 -0.35 9.38
CA ASP A 25 8.89 -0.66 8.81
C ASP A 25 8.72 -1.32 7.42
N PRO A 26 9.55 -0.97 6.41
CA PRO A 26 9.69 -1.74 5.19
C PRO A 26 9.77 -3.28 5.33
N GLU A 27 10.36 -3.82 6.41
CA GLU A 27 10.40 -5.26 6.71
C GLU A 27 9.01 -5.81 7.11
N GLN A 28 8.28 -5.06 7.94
CA GLN A 28 6.92 -5.42 8.35
C GLN A 28 5.96 -5.40 7.16
N LEU A 29 6.08 -4.39 6.30
CA LEU A 29 5.29 -4.32 5.06
C LEU A 29 5.61 -5.50 4.13
N GLN A 30 6.89 -5.88 4.01
CA GLN A 30 7.27 -7.06 3.22
C GLN A 30 6.71 -8.34 3.83
N THR A 31 6.63 -8.44 5.16
CA THR A 31 6.01 -9.58 5.86
C THR A 31 4.54 -9.73 5.48
N SER A 32 3.76 -8.64 5.50
CA SER A 32 2.37 -8.65 5.04
C SER A 32 2.25 -9.10 3.58
N VAL A 33 3.06 -8.52 2.69
CA VAL A 33 3.03 -8.84 1.25
C VAL A 33 3.41 -10.31 0.99
N ALA A 34 4.44 -10.81 1.67
CA ALA A 34 4.88 -12.19 1.56
C ALA A 34 3.82 -13.17 2.10
N TYR A 35 3.19 -12.84 3.22
CA TYR A 35 2.09 -13.63 3.79
C TYR A 35 0.94 -13.75 2.77
N MET A 36 0.45 -12.62 2.26
CA MET A 36 -0.65 -12.58 1.28
C MET A 36 -0.31 -13.32 -0.01
N ARG A 37 0.95 -13.24 -0.48
CA ARG A 37 1.43 -14.00 -1.64
C ARG A 37 1.42 -15.51 -1.36
N GLY A 38 1.84 -15.92 -0.17
CA GLY A 38 1.86 -17.33 0.26
C GLY A 38 0.47 -17.95 0.40
N LEU A 39 -0.58 -17.14 0.53
CA LEU A 39 -1.96 -17.64 0.49
C LEU A 39 -2.37 -18.14 -0.91
N GLU A 40 -1.69 -17.71 -1.98
CA GLU A 40 -2.01 -18.13 -3.36
C GLU A 40 -3.50 -17.93 -3.70
N ILE A 41 -4.06 -16.76 -3.36
CA ILE A 41 -5.47 -16.42 -3.62
C ILE A 41 -5.77 -16.45 -5.12
N THR A 42 -4.88 -15.88 -5.93
CA THR A 42 -5.05 -15.82 -7.39
C THR A 42 -3.70 -15.66 -8.10
N ASP A 43 -3.64 -16.09 -9.36
CA ASP A 43 -2.54 -15.87 -10.31
C ASP A 43 -2.77 -14.62 -11.18
N ARG A 44 -3.89 -13.92 -11.01
CA ARG A 44 -4.27 -12.69 -11.74
C ARG A 44 -3.66 -11.45 -11.09
N GLN A 45 -3.74 -10.30 -11.77
CA GLN A 45 -3.54 -9.00 -11.09
C GLN A 45 -4.59 -8.85 -10.00
N PHE A 46 -4.19 -8.25 -8.89
CA PHE A 46 -5.05 -7.97 -7.75
C PHE A 46 -4.56 -6.74 -7.00
N ALA A 47 -5.44 -6.21 -6.16
CA ALA A 47 -5.12 -5.27 -5.12
C ALA A 47 -5.92 -5.59 -3.86
N TYR A 48 -5.44 -5.13 -2.71
CA TYR A 48 -6.15 -5.26 -1.44
C TYR A 48 -5.86 -4.09 -0.51
N ALA A 49 -6.75 -3.87 0.44
CA ALA A 49 -6.55 -3.03 1.61
C ALA A 49 -6.75 -3.87 2.86
N ILE A 50 -5.81 -3.81 3.82
CA ILE A 50 -5.91 -4.49 5.12
C ILE A 50 -5.93 -3.43 6.22
N GLN A 51 -6.83 -3.59 7.17
CA GLN A 51 -6.92 -2.79 8.38
C GLN A 51 -6.49 -3.61 9.59
N MET A 52 -5.57 -3.04 10.39
CA MET A 52 -5.03 -3.64 11.59
C MET A 52 -5.13 -2.69 12.78
N THR A 53 -5.11 -3.22 13.99
CA THR A 53 -4.91 -2.39 15.18
C THR A 53 -3.48 -1.85 15.22
N ARG A 54 -3.26 -0.84 16.07
CA ARG A 54 -1.92 -0.31 16.31
C ARG A 54 -0.94 -1.41 16.73
N ASP A 55 -1.31 -2.18 17.74
CA ASP A 55 -0.45 -3.22 18.30
C ASP A 55 -0.11 -4.30 17.26
N GLN A 56 -1.07 -4.65 16.40
CA GLN A 56 -0.85 -5.57 15.28
C GLN A 56 0.14 -4.99 14.27
N CYS A 57 0.07 -3.69 13.97
CA CYS A 57 0.98 -3.03 13.05
C CYS A 57 2.39 -2.91 13.66
N ASP A 58 2.50 -2.50 14.92
CA ASP A 58 3.78 -2.33 15.64
C ASP A 58 4.54 -3.66 15.83
N THR A 59 3.82 -4.79 15.86
CA THR A 59 4.38 -6.14 16.08
C THR A 59 4.19 -7.06 14.87
N LEU A 60 3.98 -6.48 13.68
CA LEU A 60 3.59 -7.22 12.49
C LEU A 60 4.56 -8.35 12.14
N ASP A 61 4.07 -9.58 12.25
CA ASP A 61 4.72 -10.81 11.84
C ASP A 61 3.72 -11.76 11.16
N ASN A 62 4.17 -12.96 10.78
CA ASN A 62 3.29 -13.96 10.15
C ASN A 62 2.16 -14.46 11.08
N ASN A 63 2.35 -14.45 12.41
CA ASN A 63 1.31 -14.87 13.35
C ASN A 63 0.23 -13.80 13.46
N VAL A 64 0.61 -12.53 13.52
CA VAL A 64 -0.31 -11.39 13.46
C VAL A 64 -1.08 -11.44 12.14
N MET A 65 -0.40 -11.64 11.00
CA MET A 65 -1.06 -11.75 9.71
C MET A 65 -2.05 -12.92 9.66
N ALA A 66 -1.71 -14.08 10.22
CA ALA A 66 -2.63 -15.22 10.29
C ALA A 66 -3.85 -14.98 11.19
N ASN A 67 -3.75 -14.09 12.18
CA ASN A 67 -4.88 -13.68 12.99
C ASN A 67 -5.75 -12.62 12.28
N VAL A 68 -5.15 -11.75 11.47
CA VAL A 68 -5.86 -10.69 10.72
C VAL A 68 -6.54 -11.25 9.48
N ILE A 69 -5.81 -12.07 8.71
CA ILE A 69 -6.23 -12.75 7.49
C ILE A 69 -6.03 -14.27 7.70
N PRO A 70 -6.96 -14.93 8.40
CA PRO A 70 -6.94 -16.39 8.54
C PRO A 70 -6.92 -17.11 7.19
N SER A 71 -6.29 -18.28 7.11
CA SER A 71 -6.13 -19.01 5.86
C SER A 71 -7.44 -19.49 5.24
N ASP A 72 -8.48 -19.71 6.05
CA ASP A 72 -9.84 -20.05 5.59
C ASP A 72 -10.54 -18.86 4.93
N LEU A 73 -10.16 -17.62 5.25
CA LEU A 73 -10.64 -16.42 4.54
C LEU A 73 -10.25 -16.43 3.05
N LYS A 74 -9.21 -17.19 2.69
CA LYS A 74 -8.80 -17.39 1.29
C LYS A 74 -9.97 -17.88 0.46
N ASP A 75 -10.73 -18.87 0.95
CA ASP A 75 -11.78 -19.53 0.18
C ASP A 75 -12.93 -18.53 -0.07
N ASP A 76 -13.31 -17.73 0.93
CA ASP A 76 -14.32 -16.68 0.79
C ASP A 76 -13.89 -15.59 -0.22
N ILE A 77 -12.61 -15.18 -0.18
CA ILE A 77 -12.06 -14.23 -1.15
C ILE A 77 -12.10 -14.84 -2.56
N GLN A 78 -11.68 -16.11 -2.71
CA GLN A 78 -11.67 -16.82 -3.99
C GLN A 78 -13.08 -16.94 -4.57
N ASP A 79 -14.07 -17.30 -3.76
CA ASP A 79 -15.46 -17.39 -4.16
C ASP A 79 -16.03 -16.05 -4.63
N ALA A 80 -15.68 -14.95 -3.95
CA ALA A 80 -16.09 -13.61 -4.36
C ALA A 80 -15.50 -13.21 -5.72
N ILE A 81 -14.19 -13.41 -5.91
CA ILE A 81 -13.53 -12.98 -7.15
C ILE A 81 -13.88 -13.87 -8.35
N LEU A 82 -14.20 -15.16 -8.14
CA LEU A 82 -14.72 -16.05 -9.18
C LEU A 82 -16.09 -15.59 -9.69
N GLN A 83 -16.87 -14.91 -8.85
CA GLN A 83 -18.13 -14.28 -9.23
C GLN A 83 -17.94 -12.88 -9.85
N GLY A 84 -16.69 -12.42 -10.01
CA GLY A 84 -16.36 -11.09 -10.52
C GLY A 84 -16.74 -9.97 -9.55
N LYS A 85 -16.72 -10.24 -8.24
CA LYS A 85 -17.03 -9.28 -7.18
C LYS A 85 -15.78 -8.89 -6.41
N VAL A 86 -15.82 -7.69 -5.82
CA VAL A 86 -14.90 -7.30 -4.74
C VAL A 86 -15.28 -8.10 -3.50
N TYR A 87 -14.28 -8.64 -2.81
CA TYR A 87 -14.46 -9.19 -1.47
C TYR A 87 -14.38 -8.05 -0.44
N GLU A 88 -15.36 -7.96 0.45
CA GLU A 88 -15.42 -6.96 1.50
C GLU A 88 -15.65 -7.64 2.86
N GLY A 89 -14.57 -7.76 3.64
CA GLY A 89 -14.60 -8.27 5.00
C GLY A 89 -14.34 -7.17 6.02
N SER A 90 -14.38 -7.53 7.31
CA SER A 90 -14.16 -6.59 8.42
C SER A 90 -12.70 -6.15 8.61
N ARG A 91 -11.74 -6.81 7.96
CA ARG A 91 -10.29 -6.54 8.06
C ARG A 91 -9.60 -6.39 6.71
N ILE A 92 -10.25 -6.80 5.63
CA ILE A 92 -9.67 -6.77 4.29
C ILE A 92 -10.75 -6.47 3.25
N ALA A 93 -10.40 -5.63 2.29
CA ALA A 93 -11.07 -5.54 1.01
C ALA A 93 -10.12 -6.04 -0.08
N PHE A 94 -10.58 -6.89 -0.99
CA PHE A 94 -9.74 -7.52 -2.02
C PHE A 94 -10.44 -7.48 -3.38
N ALA A 95 -9.70 -7.12 -4.43
CA ALA A 95 -10.23 -7.04 -5.79
C ALA A 95 -9.24 -7.58 -6.82
N ILE A 96 -9.80 -8.02 -7.96
CA ILE A 96 -9.08 -8.35 -9.19
C ILE A 96 -9.68 -7.55 -10.35
N PRO A 97 -8.98 -7.35 -11.48
CA PRO A 97 -9.55 -6.64 -12.61
C PRO A 97 -10.81 -7.29 -13.13
N VAL A 98 -11.84 -6.48 -13.33
CA VAL A 98 -13.10 -6.91 -13.94
C VAL A 98 -13.20 -6.34 -15.33
N ARG A 99 -13.47 -7.21 -16.30
CA ARG A 99 -13.68 -6.82 -17.69
C ARG A 99 -15.13 -6.42 -17.90
N HIS A 100 -15.33 -5.21 -18.39
CA HIS A 100 -16.60 -4.76 -18.96
C HIS A 100 -16.57 -4.87 -20.48
N ARG A 101 -17.68 -4.54 -21.15
CA ARG A 101 -17.78 -4.69 -22.61
C ARG A 101 -16.66 -3.95 -23.36
N ASN A 102 -16.31 -2.75 -22.93
CA ASN A 102 -15.41 -1.84 -23.66
C ASN A 102 -14.20 -1.37 -22.85
N TYR A 103 -14.06 -1.75 -21.58
CA TYR A 103 -13.00 -1.28 -20.70
C TYR A 103 -12.77 -2.29 -19.56
N TRP A 104 -11.71 -2.07 -18.78
CA TRP A 104 -11.38 -2.85 -17.60
C TRP A 104 -11.40 -1.94 -16.38
N ASP A 105 -12.05 -2.40 -15.32
CA ASP A 105 -11.87 -1.79 -14.01
C ASP A 105 -10.67 -2.48 -13.35
N HIS A 106 -9.60 -1.73 -13.14
CA HIS A 106 -8.42 -2.23 -12.42
C HIS A 106 -8.77 -2.47 -10.94
N ALA A 107 -8.04 -3.36 -10.28
CA ALA A 107 -8.32 -3.72 -8.90
C ALA A 107 -8.28 -2.51 -7.96
N GLU A 108 -7.33 -1.59 -8.18
CA GLU A 108 -7.20 -0.35 -7.41
C GLU A 108 -8.43 0.54 -7.56
N TYR A 109 -8.94 0.70 -8.79
CA TYR A 109 -10.14 1.47 -9.07
C TYR A 109 -11.36 0.88 -8.33
N GLN A 110 -11.53 -0.44 -8.39
CA GLN A 110 -12.64 -1.11 -7.71
C GLN A 110 -12.61 -0.94 -6.19
N LEU A 111 -11.44 -0.81 -5.58
CA LEU A 111 -11.30 -0.66 -4.14
C LEU A 111 -11.44 0.79 -3.66
N LEU A 112 -10.97 1.76 -4.43
CA LEU A 112 -10.85 3.16 -4.01
C LEU A 112 -11.99 4.05 -4.51
N VAL A 113 -12.57 3.74 -5.66
CA VAL A 113 -13.62 4.58 -6.26
C VAL A 113 -15.00 4.19 -5.72
N PRO A 114 -15.85 5.16 -5.34
CA PRO A 114 -17.20 4.90 -4.87
C PRO A 114 -18.03 4.10 -5.87
N ASP A 115 -18.73 3.09 -5.35
CA ASP A 115 -19.70 2.34 -6.13
C ASP A 115 -21.10 3.01 -6.05
N ARG A 116 -22.15 2.27 -6.43
CA ARG A 116 -23.54 2.77 -6.43
C ARG A 116 -24.06 3.15 -5.03
N SER A 117 -23.43 2.68 -3.97
CA SER A 117 -23.75 3.08 -2.59
C SER A 117 -23.23 4.48 -2.24
N GLY A 118 -22.32 5.05 -3.05
CA GLY A 118 -21.66 6.32 -2.78
C GLY A 118 -20.45 6.22 -1.86
N GLU A 119 -20.08 5.02 -1.42
CA GLU A 119 -18.83 4.74 -0.70
C GLU A 119 -17.99 3.74 -1.50
N SER A 120 -16.66 3.79 -1.37
CA SER A 120 -15.78 2.74 -1.93
C SER A 120 -15.62 1.58 -0.94
N PRO A 121 -15.23 0.38 -1.40
CA PRO A 121 -14.92 -0.73 -0.50
C PRO A 121 -13.90 -0.37 0.59
N VAL A 122 -12.87 0.41 0.25
CA VAL A 122 -11.89 0.90 1.24
C VAL A 122 -12.54 1.89 2.20
N GLN A 123 -13.37 2.81 1.73
CA GLN A 123 -14.06 3.74 2.64
C GLN A 123 -14.95 3.01 3.64
N ARG A 124 -15.64 1.94 3.21
CA ARG A 124 -16.44 1.09 4.11
C ARG A 124 -15.57 0.33 5.10
N LEU A 125 -14.44 -0.23 4.65
CA LEU A 125 -13.46 -0.88 5.53
C LEU A 125 -12.98 0.09 6.62
N LEU A 126 -12.70 1.34 6.26
CA LEU A 126 -12.13 2.33 7.18
C LEU A 126 -13.16 3.09 8.03
N LYS A 127 -14.46 2.85 7.83
CA LYS A 127 -15.54 3.61 8.50
C LYS A 127 -15.56 3.43 10.02
N GLU A 128 -15.18 2.25 10.49
CA GLU A 128 -15.12 1.89 11.91
C GLU A 128 -13.67 1.94 12.45
N MET A 129 -12.79 2.65 11.75
CA MET A 129 -11.39 2.72 12.10
C MET A 129 -11.17 3.64 13.31
N GLU A 130 -10.70 3.07 14.41
CA GLU A 130 -10.31 3.82 15.59
C GLU A 130 -9.01 4.63 15.35
N PRO A 131 -8.78 5.72 16.10
CA PRO A 131 -7.53 6.46 16.04
C PRO A 131 -6.30 5.55 16.24
N ASN A 132 -5.27 5.75 15.42
CA ASN A 132 -4.01 4.98 15.42
C ASN A 132 -4.11 3.52 14.96
N GLN A 133 -5.20 3.10 14.33
CA GLN A 133 -5.19 1.88 13.54
C GLN A 133 -4.31 2.05 12.29
N CYS A 134 -3.99 0.94 11.64
CA CYS A 134 -3.02 0.88 10.56
C CYS A 134 -3.64 0.30 9.29
N VAL A 135 -3.29 0.86 8.13
CA VAL A 135 -3.86 0.47 6.83
C VAL A 135 -2.78 0.20 5.81
N LEU A 136 -2.82 -1.00 5.25
CA LEU A 136 -1.93 -1.41 4.17
C LEU A 136 -2.73 -1.54 2.89
N PHE A 137 -2.45 -0.69 1.92
CA PHE A 137 -2.94 -0.84 0.56
C PHE A 137 -1.84 -1.47 -0.29
N HIS A 138 -2.14 -2.57 -0.99
CA HIS A 138 -1.18 -3.23 -1.87
C HIS A 138 -1.81 -3.52 -3.22
N SER A 139 -1.03 -3.30 -4.29
CA SER A 139 -1.37 -3.79 -5.62
C SER A 139 -0.27 -4.70 -6.17
N LEU A 140 -0.62 -5.78 -6.85
CA LEU A 140 0.39 -6.65 -7.47
C LEU A 140 1.21 -5.88 -8.52
N LEU A 141 0.54 -5.05 -9.32
CA LEU A 141 1.16 -4.20 -10.33
C LEU A 141 1.15 -2.74 -9.87
N SER A 142 2.09 -1.93 -10.36
CA SER A 142 2.08 -0.50 -10.09
C SER A 142 0.82 0.14 -10.66
N PRO A 143 0.27 1.18 -10.01
CA PRO A 143 -0.80 1.99 -10.60
C PRO A 143 -0.38 2.52 -11.97
N CYS A 144 -1.18 2.22 -13.00
CA CYS A 144 -0.85 2.53 -14.39
C CYS A 144 -1.07 3.99 -14.73
N LEU A 145 -0.20 4.55 -15.58
CA LEU A 145 -0.22 5.97 -15.91
C LEU A 145 -1.53 6.41 -16.60
N ASP A 146 -1.97 5.64 -17.59
CA ASP A 146 -3.05 6.04 -18.52
C ASP A 146 -4.46 5.97 -17.92
N TYR A 147 -4.63 5.31 -16.76
CA TYR A 147 -5.95 5.11 -16.15
C TYR A 147 -5.93 5.39 -14.65
N CYS A 148 -5.21 4.58 -13.89
CA CYS A 148 -5.29 4.59 -12.43
C CYS A 148 -4.84 5.92 -11.80
N ILE A 149 -3.83 6.55 -12.40
CA ILE A 149 -3.21 7.79 -11.91
C ILE A 149 -3.15 8.91 -12.96
N ASP A 150 -4.03 8.86 -13.95
CA ASP A 150 -4.25 9.98 -14.86
C ASP A 150 -5.00 11.08 -14.09
N PRO A 151 -4.44 12.29 -13.90
CA PRO A 151 -5.12 13.37 -13.17
C PRO A 151 -6.42 13.84 -13.84
N GLN A 152 -6.57 13.59 -15.15
CA GLN A 152 -7.75 13.96 -15.93
C GLN A 152 -8.62 12.75 -16.30
N GLY A 153 -8.19 11.54 -15.88
CA GLY A 153 -8.80 10.29 -16.29
C GLY A 153 -10.08 9.98 -15.51
N PHE A 154 -11.12 9.54 -16.22
CA PHE A 154 -12.37 9.11 -15.61
C PHE A 154 -12.19 7.86 -14.71
N TYR A 155 -11.19 7.03 -15.01
CA TYR A 155 -10.87 5.81 -14.27
C TYR A 155 -9.74 6.02 -13.24
N SER A 156 -9.47 7.27 -12.88
CA SER A 156 -8.44 7.63 -11.91
C SER A 156 -8.93 7.45 -10.50
N PHE A 157 -8.10 6.83 -9.65
CA PHE A 157 -8.38 6.75 -8.22
C PHE A 157 -7.83 7.94 -7.43
N LEU A 158 -7.00 8.80 -8.04
CA LEU A 158 -6.32 9.90 -7.34
C LEU A 158 -7.25 10.78 -6.50
N PRO A 159 -8.44 11.19 -6.99
CA PRO A 159 -9.35 12.02 -6.20
C PRO A 159 -9.88 11.36 -4.92
N TYR A 160 -9.74 10.04 -4.80
CA TYR A 160 -10.29 9.22 -3.72
C TYR A 160 -9.22 8.75 -2.73
N LEU A 161 -7.95 9.14 -2.91
CA LEU A 161 -6.89 8.88 -1.93
C LEU A 161 -7.09 9.62 -0.60
N ASN A 162 -7.94 10.65 -0.59
CA ASN A 162 -8.35 11.37 0.62
C ASN A 162 -9.04 10.46 1.65
N VAL A 163 -9.49 9.26 1.25
CA VAL A 163 -9.98 8.23 2.19
C VAL A 163 -8.93 7.90 3.27
N PHE A 164 -7.65 8.15 3.01
CA PHE A 164 -6.55 7.94 3.96
C PHE A 164 -6.08 9.23 4.68
N GLU A 165 -6.70 10.39 4.46
CA GLU A 165 -6.19 11.70 4.92
C GLU A 165 -6.05 11.78 6.44
N ASN A 166 -6.97 11.14 7.18
CA ASN A 166 -7.03 11.18 8.64
C ASN A 166 -6.17 10.10 9.31
N ILE A 167 -5.42 9.31 8.53
CA ILE A 167 -4.52 8.28 9.05
C ILE A 167 -3.09 8.83 9.01
N ASN A 168 -2.40 8.77 10.14
CA ASN A 168 -1.00 9.20 10.25
C ASN A 168 -0.12 8.37 9.29
N ASN A 169 0.80 9.03 8.58
CA ASN A 169 1.71 8.39 7.61
C ASN A 169 2.52 7.22 8.19
N ASN A 170 2.77 7.19 9.51
CA ASN A 170 3.44 6.07 10.16
C ASN A 170 2.58 4.79 10.26
N TYR A 171 1.28 4.90 9.98
CA TYR A 171 0.29 3.82 10.06
C TYR A 171 -0.45 3.62 8.73
N LYS A 172 0.05 4.16 7.62
CA LYS A 172 -0.50 3.86 6.29
C LYS A 172 0.60 3.66 5.28
N ALA A 173 0.38 2.73 4.35
CA ALA A 173 1.26 2.56 3.20
C ALA A 173 0.49 2.10 1.97
N PHE A 174 0.89 2.62 0.82
CA PHE A 174 0.57 2.06 -0.48
C PHE A 174 1.81 1.33 -0.99
N SER A 175 1.68 0.06 -1.31
CA SER A 175 2.76 -0.71 -1.93
C SER A 175 2.37 -1.33 -3.26
N PHE A 176 3.37 -1.61 -4.09
CA PHE A 176 3.23 -2.45 -5.27
C PHE A 176 4.37 -3.46 -5.42
N SER A 177 4.14 -4.57 -6.13
CA SER A 177 5.21 -5.57 -6.37
C SER A 177 5.96 -5.33 -7.68
N TYR A 178 5.24 -5.20 -8.79
CA TYR A 178 5.84 -5.19 -10.14
C TYR A 178 5.37 -3.98 -10.95
N LEU A 179 6.16 -3.57 -11.94
CA LEU A 179 5.74 -2.50 -12.86
C LEU A 179 4.59 -2.98 -13.74
N TYR A 180 3.58 -2.14 -13.91
CA TYR A 180 2.56 -2.35 -14.95
C TYR A 180 3.23 -2.43 -16.31
N LYS A 181 2.87 -3.44 -17.11
CA LYS A 181 3.62 -3.80 -18.31
C LYS A 181 3.56 -2.72 -19.37
N ASP A 182 2.42 -2.06 -19.55
CA ASP A 182 2.28 -1.10 -20.65
C ASP A 182 3.05 0.20 -20.36
N ASP A 183 3.22 0.56 -19.08
CA ASP A 183 4.05 1.69 -18.67
C ASP A 183 5.55 1.44 -18.94
N GLN A 184 5.96 0.21 -19.24
CA GLN A 184 7.36 -0.11 -19.50
C GLN A 184 7.78 0.27 -20.93
N CYS A 185 6.86 0.36 -21.90
CA CYS A 185 7.23 0.73 -23.27
C CYS A 185 7.10 2.25 -23.52
N CYS A 186 6.09 2.86 -22.92
CA CYS A 186 5.75 4.28 -22.97
C CYS A 186 5.04 4.53 -21.64
N PRO A 187 5.46 5.42 -20.73
CA PRO A 187 6.11 6.74 -20.87
C PRO A 187 7.65 6.74 -20.67
N THR A 188 8.29 7.88 -20.39
CA THR A 188 9.66 7.90 -19.83
C THR A 188 9.65 7.56 -18.34
N LYS A 189 10.80 7.12 -17.80
CA LYS A 189 10.99 6.93 -16.35
C LYS A 189 10.60 8.16 -15.54
N ASP A 190 10.93 9.36 -16.04
CA ASP A 190 10.64 10.61 -15.36
C ASP A 190 9.15 10.93 -15.35
N GLN A 191 8.45 10.68 -16.46
CA GLN A 191 7.00 10.84 -16.54
C GLN A 191 6.26 9.91 -15.55
N LEU A 192 6.63 8.61 -15.52
CA LEU A 192 6.04 7.67 -14.57
C LEU A 192 6.35 8.04 -13.11
N TRP A 193 7.61 8.40 -12.85
CA TRP A 193 8.05 8.83 -11.53
C TRP A 193 7.30 10.07 -11.03
N ASP A 194 7.11 11.04 -11.92
CA ASP A 194 6.43 12.28 -11.62
C ASP A 194 4.93 12.06 -11.37
N ALA A 195 4.30 11.13 -12.11
CA ALA A 195 2.92 10.75 -11.88
C ALA A 195 2.73 10.07 -10.51
N TRP A 196 3.65 9.19 -10.11
CA TRP A 196 3.62 8.54 -8.78
C TRP A 196 3.80 9.51 -7.61
N ARG A 197 4.34 10.72 -7.82
CA ARG A 197 4.41 11.74 -6.75
C ARG A 197 3.03 12.06 -6.20
N GLN A 198 2.00 11.99 -7.02
CA GLN A 198 0.62 12.25 -6.60
C GLN A 198 0.12 11.25 -5.56
N ILE A 199 0.57 9.99 -5.63
CA ILE A 199 0.27 9.01 -4.58
C ILE A 199 1.09 9.33 -3.33
N ARG A 200 2.38 9.62 -3.51
CA ARG A 200 3.31 9.92 -2.40
C ARG A 200 2.85 11.10 -1.56
N ASP A 201 2.26 12.11 -2.19
CA ASP A 201 1.79 13.31 -1.48
C ASP A 201 0.61 13.00 -0.54
N GLU A 202 -0.12 11.90 -0.79
CA GLU A 202 -1.24 11.44 0.03
C GLU A 202 -0.84 10.38 1.06
N MET A 203 0.11 9.50 0.73
CA MET A 203 0.59 8.45 1.63
C MET A 203 1.97 7.87 1.23
N PRO A 204 2.72 7.30 2.19
CA PRO A 204 3.97 6.59 1.90
C PRO A 204 3.81 5.51 0.82
N PHE A 205 4.70 5.53 -0.18
CA PHE A 205 4.62 4.70 -1.37
C PHE A 205 5.83 3.77 -1.48
N TYR A 206 5.60 2.46 -1.60
CA TYR A 206 6.63 1.44 -1.52
C TYR A 206 6.61 0.47 -2.69
N ARG A 207 7.78 -0.11 -2.99
CA ARG A 207 7.90 -1.30 -3.81
C ARG A 207 8.27 -2.52 -2.98
N CYS A 208 7.41 -3.54 -2.97
CA CYS A 208 7.54 -4.78 -2.21
C CYS A 208 7.51 -5.98 -3.17
N ASP A 209 8.65 -6.35 -3.72
CA ASP A 209 8.76 -7.49 -4.64
C ASP A 209 9.22 -8.77 -3.91
N ASN A 210 10.25 -9.44 -4.41
CA ASN A 210 10.83 -10.65 -3.80
C ASN A 210 12.06 -10.33 -2.93
N ARG A 211 12.35 -9.05 -2.70
CA ARG A 211 13.42 -8.61 -1.80
C ARG A 211 13.04 -8.85 -0.33
N PRO A 212 14.04 -8.93 0.59
CA PRO A 212 13.78 -9.12 2.02
C PRO A 212 13.01 -7.98 2.69
N GLN A 213 13.08 -6.77 2.12
CA GLN A 213 12.38 -5.59 2.61
C GLN A 213 11.80 -4.81 1.44
N CYS A 214 10.71 -4.09 1.71
CA CYS A 214 10.18 -3.11 0.79
C CYS A 214 11.15 -1.94 0.59
N ILE A 215 10.97 -1.20 -0.49
CA ILE A 215 11.72 0.03 -0.75
C ILE A 215 10.76 1.19 -0.74
N GLU A 216 10.99 2.15 0.14
CA GLU A 216 10.26 3.41 0.12
C GLU A 216 10.67 4.20 -1.12
N CYS A 217 9.71 4.38 -2.02
CA CYS A 217 9.87 5.25 -3.15
C CYS A 217 9.93 6.70 -2.63
N PHE A 218 10.83 7.50 -3.18
CA PHE A 218 11.09 8.91 -2.83
C PHE A 218 11.93 9.21 -1.57
N ALA A 219 12.22 8.26 -0.68
CA ALA A 219 13.04 8.52 0.50
C ALA A 219 14.55 8.66 0.21
N GLY A 220 15.11 7.82 -0.68
CA GLY A 220 16.55 7.74 -0.98
C GLY A 220 16.99 8.45 -2.27
N GLY A 221 16.22 9.42 -2.75
CA GLY A 221 16.54 10.17 -3.98
C GLY A 221 16.66 9.28 -5.23
N GLN A 222 17.73 9.46 -6.01
CA GLN A 222 17.92 8.75 -7.28
C GLN A 222 18.05 7.23 -7.09
N GLN A 223 18.65 6.76 -5.99
CA GLN A 223 18.79 5.33 -5.72
C GLN A 223 17.42 4.66 -5.54
N SER A 224 16.57 5.20 -4.67
CA SER A 224 15.20 4.71 -4.48
C SER A 224 14.40 4.75 -5.78
N LYS A 225 14.60 5.80 -6.60
CA LYS A 225 13.97 5.90 -7.92
C LYS A 225 14.32 4.73 -8.81
N GLU A 226 15.61 4.43 -8.96
CA GLU A 226 16.04 3.31 -9.81
C GLU A 226 15.58 1.95 -9.28
N GLN A 227 15.54 1.79 -7.96
CA GLN A 227 15.08 0.55 -7.35
C GLN A 227 13.55 0.35 -7.43
N CYS A 228 12.77 1.42 -7.33
CA CYS A 228 11.32 1.39 -7.53
C CYS A 228 10.96 1.20 -9.01
N LEU A 229 11.74 1.75 -9.94
CA LEU A 229 11.58 1.59 -11.39
C LEU A 229 12.40 0.42 -11.98
N GLN A 230 12.94 -0.48 -11.15
CA GLN A 230 13.71 -1.63 -11.64
C GLN A 230 12.83 -2.54 -12.52
N GLY A 231 13.30 -2.86 -13.73
CA GLY A 231 12.52 -3.61 -14.72
C GLY A 231 11.97 -2.74 -15.85
N PHE A 232 12.04 -1.40 -15.71
CA PHE A 232 11.83 -0.49 -16.83
C PHE A 232 12.94 -0.71 -17.89
N PRO A 233 12.61 -0.88 -19.19
CA PRO A 233 13.59 -1.08 -20.25
C PRO A 233 14.67 0.00 -20.21
N ARG A 234 15.93 -0.42 -20.42
CA ARG A 234 17.01 0.55 -20.61
C ARG A 234 16.81 1.20 -21.98
N ALA A 235 16.74 2.53 -22.00
CA ALA A 235 16.83 3.32 -23.22
C ALA A 235 18.19 3.09 -23.90
#